data_AF-A0A933G743-F1
#
_entry.id   AF-A0A933G743-F1
#
_cell.length_a   1.000
_cell.length_b   1.000
_cell.length_c   1.000
_cell.angle_alpha   90.00
_cell.angle_beta   90.00
_cell.angle_gamma   90.00
#
_symmetry.space_group_name_H-M   'P 1'
#
loop_
_entity.id
_entity.type
_entity.pdbx_description
1 polymer ?
#
loop_
_entity_poly.entity_id
_entity_poly.type
_entity_poly.pdbx_seq_one_letter_code
_entity_poly.pdbx_strand_id
1 'polypeptide(L)'
;MSDPRPKWDPGVALRTGVAAHKLAIDHRARLEPRLTAAVIDGLGVDVATLRMATAETPAVRSDKEGATVTQDQAVADGAELVAAVRTAATRSPNADAALRKSLGVGTKVQSTVPSVEAALTAIVAHPGRGEGCRKVGPDHARQADRQSVTRNGSAPILIAERVGRPSEGPRRSAFSLLRQPWAPFVPIRCCSSGRVGGWQSSLT
;
A
#
# COMPACT_ATOMS: atom_id res chain seq x y z
N MET A 1 11.04 -5.54 30.13
CA MET A 1 10.73 -5.18 28.73
C MET A 1 10.42 -6.47 27.99
N SER A 2 9.15 -6.72 27.67
CA SER A 2 8.75 -7.88 26.87
C SER A 2 9.07 -7.60 25.39
N ASP A 3 9.65 -8.55 24.66
CA ASP A 3 9.92 -8.41 23.23
C ASP A 3 8.59 -8.23 22.48
N PRO A 4 8.42 -7.17 21.66
CA PRO A 4 7.19 -6.93 20.91
C PRO A 4 6.96 -7.97 19.79
N ARG A 5 7.95 -8.83 19.51
CA ARG A 5 7.80 -9.86 18.49
C ARG A 5 6.99 -11.05 19.00
N PRO A 6 5.96 -11.50 18.25
CA PRO A 6 5.21 -12.68 18.64
C PRO A 6 6.15 -13.90 18.69
N LYS A 7 6.02 -14.70 19.75
CA LYS A 7 6.83 -15.92 19.93
C LYS A 7 6.64 -16.91 18.78
N TRP A 8 5.46 -16.91 18.16
CA TRP A 8 5.09 -17.82 17.08
C TRP A 8 4.93 -17.05 15.78
N ASP A 9 5.34 -17.70 14.68
CA ASP A 9 4.99 -17.23 13.34
C ASP A 9 3.45 -17.17 13.21
N PRO A 10 2.87 -16.04 12.75
CA PRO A 10 1.42 -15.89 12.63
C PRO A 10 0.76 -16.97 11.77
N GLY A 11 1.44 -17.43 10.71
CA GLY A 11 0.95 -18.50 9.85
C GLY A 11 0.92 -19.86 10.56
N VAL A 12 1.96 -20.18 11.34
CA VAL A 12 1.98 -21.37 12.21
C VAL A 12 0.87 -21.29 13.26
N ALA A 13 0.73 -20.15 13.93
CA ALA A 13 -0.30 -19.93 14.94
C ALA A 13 -1.71 -20.13 14.36
N LEU A 14 -1.99 -19.59 13.17
CA LEU A 14 -3.27 -19.76 12.50
C LEU A 14 -3.53 -21.23 12.11
N ARG A 15 -2.56 -21.93 11.53
CA ARG A 15 -2.72 -23.35 11.16
C ARG A 15 -2.98 -24.22 12.40
N THR A 16 -2.24 -23.99 13.47
CA THR A 16 -2.43 -24.69 14.75
C THR A 16 -3.78 -24.37 15.36
N GLY A 17 -4.21 -23.11 15.33
CA GLY A 17 -5.52 -22.67 15.82
C GLY A 17 -6.68 -23.32 15.06
N VAL A 18 -6.62 -23.35 13.71
CA VAL A 18 -7.62 -24.03 12.88
C VAL A 18 -7.68 -25.52 13.17
N ALA A 19 -6.53 -26.18 13.29
CA ALA A 19 -6.46 -27.60 13.63
C ALA A 19 -7.04 -27.88 15.04
N ALA A 20 -6.70 -27.04 16.02
CA ALA A 20 -7.22 -27.14 17.38
C ALA A 20 -8.73 -26.92 17.43
N HIS A 21 -9.25 -25.92 16.73
CA HIS A 21 -10.69 -25.66 16.64
C HIS A 21 -11.42 -26.85 16.00
N LYS A 22 -10.88 -27.42 14.91
CA LYS A 22 -11.45 -28.61 14.30
C LYS A 22 -11.52 -29.79 15.28
N LEU A 23 -10.43 -30.07 15.98
CA LEU A 23 -10.39 -31.14 17.00
C LEU A 23 -11.36 -30.86 18.15
N ALA A 24 -11.55 -29.60 18.54
CA ALA A 24 -12.47 -29.22 19.59
C ALA A 24 -13.94 -29.47 19.19
N ILE A 25 -14.29 -29.23 17.92
CA ILE A 25 -15.61 -29.56 17.37
C ILE A 25 -15.80 -31.07 17.26
N ASP A 26 -14.83 -31.79 16.68
CA ASP A 26 -14.89 -33.25 16.48
C ASP A 26 -15.03 -34.02 17.81
N HIS A 27 -14.50 -33.47 18.90
CA HIS A 27 -14.54 -34.06 20.24
C HIS A 27 -15.39 -33.29 21.26
N ARG A 28 -16.33 -32.44 20.81
CA ARG A 28 -17.12 -31.56 21.68
C ARG A 28 -17.78 -32.29 22.85
N ALA A 29 -18.44 -33.41 22.59
CA ALA A 29 -19.12 -34.21 23.62
C ALA A 29 -18.19 -34.73 24.73
N ARG A 30 -16.90 -34.93 24.44
CA ARG A 30 -15.88 -35.35 25.44
C ARG A 30 -15.26 -34.17 26.16
N LEU A 31 -15.24 -32.99 25.53
CA LEU A 31 -14.62 -31.78 26.06
C LEU A 31 -15.58 -30.96 26.92
N GLU A 32 -16.87 -30.94 26.61
CA GLU A 32 -17.90 -30.13 27.28
C GLU A 32 -18.00 -30.33 28.81
N PRO A 33 -17.78 -31.54 29.38
CA PRO A 33 -17.73 -31.70 30.83
C PRO A 33 -16.55 -30.99 31.50
N ARG A 34 -15.50 -30.66 30.75
CA ARG A 34 -14.24 -30.08 31.26
C ARG A 34 -14.02 -28.64 30.82
N LEU A 35 -14.58 -28.26 29.67
CA LEU A 35 -14.49 -26.94 29.05
C LEU A 35 -15.90 -26.48 28.74
N THR A 36 -16.24 -25.27 29.18
CA THR A 36 -17.56 -24.71 28.87
C THR A 36 -17.73 -24.53 27.36
N ALA A 37 -18.94 -24.72 26.86
CA ALA A 37 -19.27 -24.54 25.44
C ALA A 37 -18.80 -23.17 24.90
N ALA A 38 -18.91 -22.12 25.73
CA ALA A 38 -18.45 -20.77 25.43
C ALA A 38 -16.95 -20.69 25.08
N VAL A 39 -16.09 -21.52 25.67
CA VAL A 39 -14.65 -21.54 25.36
C VAL A 39 -14.38 -22.15 23.98
N ILE A 40 -15.10 -23.22 23.62
CA ILE A 40 -14.97 -23.87 22.32
C ILE A 40 -15.46 -22.93 21.21
N ASP A 41 -16.59 -22.26 21.44
CA ASP A 41 -17.14 -21.30 20.48
C ASP A 41 -16.27 -20.03 20.40
N GLY A 42 -15.71 -19.58 21.53
CA GLY A 42 -14.74 -18.48 21.59
C GLY A 42 -13.46 -18.77 20.78
N LEU A 43 -12.93 -20.00 20.83
CA LEU A 43 -11.77 -20.38 20.02
C LEU A 43 -12.02 -20.20 18.52
N GLY A 44 -13.25 -20.45 18.05
CA GLY A 44 -13.62 -20.20 16.65
C GLY A 44 -13.55 -18.72 16.27
N VAL A 45 -14.03 -17.84 17.16
CA VAL A 45 -13.98 -16.38 16.99
C VAL A 45 -12.53 -15.89 16.99
N ASP A 46 -11.70 -16.41 17.89
CA ASP A 46 -10.28 -16.04 17.99
C ASP A 46 -9.51 -16.45 16.72
N VAL A 47 -9.77 -17.66 16.20
CA VAL A 47 -9.16 -18.13 14.95
C VAL A 47 -9.61 -17.27 13.75
N ALA A 48 -10.89 -16.88 13.70
CA ALA A 48 -11.39 -15.99 12.66
C ALA A 48 -10.74 -14.60 12.73
N THR A 49 -10.60 -14.06 13.93
CA THR A 49 -9.92 -12.77 14.18
C THR A 49 -8.45 -12.83 13.78
N LEU A 50 -7.74 -13.89 14.16
CA LEU A 50 -6.35 -14.11 13.77
C LEU A 50 -6.21 -14.22 12.25
N ARG A 51 -7.16 -14.87 11.57
CA ARG A 51 -7.18 -14.97 10.11
C ARG A 51 -7.29 -13.59 9.46
N MET A 52 -8.21 -12.74 9.93
CA MET A 52 -8.36 -11.37 9.42
C MET A 52 -7.06 -10.58 9.60
N ALA A 53 -6.48 -10.61 10.80
CA ALA A 53 -5.22 -9.91 11.09
C ALA A 53 -4.06 -10.39 10.18
N THR A 54 -3.95 -11.69 9.94
CA THR A 54 -2.92 -12.23 9.04
C THR A 54 -3.13 -11.87 7.57
N ALA A 55 -4.37 -11.71 7.12
CA ALA A 55 -4.67 -11.34 5.75
C ALA A 55 -4.37 -9.86 5.46
N GLU A 56 -4.55 -8.98 6.45
CA GLU A 56 -4.29 -7.53 6.32
C GLU A 56 -2.79 -7.19 6.37
N THR A 57 -1.99 -8.00 7.06
CA THR A 57 -0.54 -7.76 7.23
C THR A 57 0.25 -7.62 5.92
N PRO A 58 0.13 -8.52 4.92
CA PRO A 58 0.87 -8.39 3.67
C PRO A 58 0.44 -7.16 2.85
N ALA A 59 -0.84 -6.76 2.89
CA ALA A 59 -1.32 -5.55 2.22
C ALA A 59 -0.69 -4.29 2.81
N VAL A 60 -0.64 -4.19 4.15
CA VAL A 60 0.03 -3.06 4.83
C VAL A 60 1.52 -3.00 4.49
N ARG A 61 2.18 -4.15 4.30
CA ARG A 61 3.58 -4.18 3.91
C ARG A 61 3.79 -3.69 2.47
N SER A 62 2.98 -4.17 1.51
CA SER A 62 3.07 -3.70 0.13
C SER A 62 2.76 -2.21 0.01
N ASP A 63 1.80 -1.71 0.78
CA ASP A 63 1.44 -0.30 0.79
C ASP A 63 2.58 0.57 1.33
N LYS A 64 3.26 0.11 2.39
CA LYS A 64 4.45 0.79 2.93
C LYS A 64 5.61 0.76 1.95
N GLU A 65 5.86 -0.38 1.30
CA GLU A 65 6.91 -0.50 0.27
C GLU A 65 6.60 0.45 -0.90
N GLY A 66 5.36 0.49 -1.38
CA GLY A 66 4.91 1.45 -2.40
C GLY A 66 5.06 2.91 -1.95
N ALA A 67 4.74 3.23 -0.70
CA ALA A 67 4.93 4.56 -0.13
C ALA A 67 6.42 4.97 -0.08
N THR A 68 7.33 4.04 0.24
CA THR A 68 8.78 4.33 0.22
C THR A 68 9.31 4.54 -1.19
N VAL A 69 8.88 3.73 -2.15
CA VAL A 69 9.28 3.89 -3.56
C VAL A 69 8.82 5.24 -4.10
N THR A 70 7.59 5.65 -3.78
CA THR A 70 7.06 6.96 -4.21
C THR A 70 7.77 8.13 -3.52
N GLN A 71 8.19 7.97 -2.27
CA GLN A 71 9.00 8.97 -1.57
C GLN A 71 10.38 9.14 -2.21
N ASP A 72 11.08 8.04 -2.51
CA ASP A 72 12.40 8.09 -3.15
C ASP A 72 12.34 8.73 -4.53
N GLN A 73 11.29 8.43 -5.30
CA GLN A 73 11.01 9.09 -6.58
C GLN A 73 10.78 10.60 -6.40
N ALA A 74 9.94 10.99 -5.45
CA ALA A 74 9.68 12.41 -5.19
C ALA A 74 10.95 13.18 -4.74
N VAL A 75 11.84 12.54 -3.98
CA VAL A 75 13.14 13.12 -3.59
C VAL A 75 14.05 13.31 -4.81
N ALA A 76 14.09 12.32 -5.71
CA ALA A 76 14.86 12.40 -6.95
C ALA A 76 14.35 13.52 -7.87
N ASP A 77 13.03 13.57 -8.11
CA ASP A 77 12.38 14.58 -8.94
C ASP A 77 12.58 15.99 -8.35
N GLY A 78 12.43 16.13 -7.02
CA GLY A 78 12.68 17.38 -6.33
C GLY A 78 14.14 17.85 -6.44
N ALA A 79 15.10 16.93 -6.32
CA ALA A 79 16.51 17.24 -6.48
C ALA A 79 16.84 17.68 -7.92
N GLU A 80 16.26 17.03 -8.94
CA GLU A 80 16.39 17.42 -10.33
C GLU A 80 15.84 18.82 -10.59
N LEU A 81 14.65 19.12 -10.06
CA LEU A 81 14.03 20.43 -10.18
C LEU A 81 14.88 21.54 -9.54
N VAL A 82 15.43 21.30 -8.34
CA VAL A 82 16.36 22.23 -7.69
C VAL A 82 17.62 22.45 -8.54
N ALA A 83 18.18 21.39 -9.11
CA ALA A 83 19.35 21.47 -9.97
C ALA A 83 19.06 22.28 -11.25
N ALA A 84 17.90 22.07 -11.87
CA ALA A 84 17.46 22.81 -13.05
C ALA A 84 17.31 24.31 -12.75
N VAL A 85 16.65 24.67 -11.65
CA VAL A 85 16.47 26.06 -11.20
C VAL A 85 17.82 26.74 -10.95
N ARG A 86 18.73 26.07 -10.23
CA ARG A 86 20.08 26.61 -9.96
C ARG A 86 20.92 26.76 -11.22
N THR A 87 20.81 25.81 -12.15
CA THR A 87 21.49 25.90 -13.45
C THR A 87 20.97 27.08 -14.25
N ALA A 88 19.66 27.30 -14.27
CA ALA A 88 19.07 28.47 -14.93
C ALA A 88 19.53 29.79 -14.30
N ALA A 89 19.55 29.88 -12.96
CA ALA A 89 20.05 31.06 -12.24
C ALA A 89 21.55 31.32 -12.47
N THR A 90 22.34 30.26 -12.60
CA THR A 90 23.78 30.35 -12.89
C THR A 90 24.03 30.86 -14.32
N ARG A 91 23.26 30.37 -15.29
CA ARG A 91 23.37 30.77 -16.70
C ARG A 91 22.76 32.14 -17.00
N SER A 92 21.86 32.64 -16.14
CA SER A 92 21.24 33.94 -16.33
C SER A 92 22.26 35.08 -16.12
N PRO A 93 22.50 35.93 -17.13
CA PRO A 93 23.42 37.07 -16.99
C PRO A 93 22.87 38.14 -16.04
N ASN A 94 21.54 38.20 -15.85
CA ASN A 94 20.87 39.17 -15.01
C ASN A 94 20.71 38.71 -13.55
N ALA A 95 21.20 37.52 -13.22
CA ALA A 95 21.13 37.02 -11.85
C ALA A 95 22.25 37.65 -11.02
N ASP A 96 21.86 38.52 -10.10
CA ASP A 96 22.76 39.10 -9.11
C ASP A 96 23.37 38.00 -8.20
N ALA A 97 24.58 38.23 -7.68
CA ALA A 97 25.27 37.32 -6.79
C ALA A 97 24.46 37.05 -5.51
N ALA A 98 23.74 38.05 -4.99
CA ALA A 98 22.84 37.89 -3.86
C ALA A 98 21.72 36.88 -4.17
N LEU A 99 21.11 36.96 -5.36
CA LEU A 99 20.07 36.04 -5.82
C LEU A 99 20.62 34.62 -6.01
N ARG A 100 21.82 34.47 -6.59
CA ARG A 100 22.44 33.15 -6.76
C ARG A 100 22.73 32.51 -5.40
N LYS A 101 23.28 33.28 -4.46
CA LYS A 101 23.55 32.81 -3.09
C LYS A 101 22.27 32.39 -2.38
N SER A 102 21.20 33.16 -2.55
CA SER A 102 19.93 32.94 -1.86
C SER A 102 19.17 31.72 -2.41
N LEU A 103 19.32 31.40 -3.70
CA LEU A 103 18.89 30.14 -4.32
C LEU A 103 19.78 28.92 -3.96
N GLY A 104 20.84 29.12 -3.17
CA GLY A 104 21.79 28.08 -2.80
C GLY A 104 22.68 27.61 -3.96
N VAL A 105 22.97 28.47 -4.93
CA VAL A 105 23.95 28.16 -5.98
C VAL A 105 25.32 27.95 -5.32
N GLY A 106 25.95 26.80 -5.57
CA GLY A 106 27.22 26.39 -4.96
C GLY A 106 27.08 25.46 -3.75
N THR A 107 25.87 25.30 -3.18
CA THR A 107 25.62 24.36 -2.09
C THR A 107 25.28 22.97 -2.65
N LYS A 108 25.91 21.91 -2.15
CA LYS A 108 25.55 20.53 -2.55
C LYS A 108 24.20 20.14 -1.93
N VAL A 109 23.27 19.61 -2.73
CA VAL A 109 22.03 19.02 -2.26
C VAL A 109 22.26 17.52 -2.09
N GLN A 110 21.95 16.99 -0.92
CA GLN A 110 21.99 15.56 -0.68
C GLN A 110 20.65 14.95 -1.12
N SER A 111 20.66 13.67 -1.50
CA SER A 111 19.45 12.90 -1.85
C SER A 111 18.67 12.47 -0.60
N THR A 112 18.51 13.38 0.35
CA THR A 112 17.75 13.17 1.60
C THR A 112 16.57 14.13 1.61
N VAL A 113 15.40 13.66 2.05
CA VAL A 113 14.15 14.44 2.15
C VAL A 113 14.37 15.84 2.76
N PRO A 114 14.99 16.01 3.95
CA PRO A 114 15.14 17.33 4.55
C PRO A 114 16.07 18.25 3.74
N SER A 115 17.06 17.69 3.04
CA SER A 115 17.95 18.48 2.19
C SER A 115 17.24 19.02 0.96
N VAL A 116 16.37 18.22 0.33
CA VAL A 116 15.60 18.63 -0.85
C VAL A 116 14.50 19.61 -0.45
N GLU A 117 13.80 19.36 0.65
CA GLU A 117 12.77 20.24 1.21
C GLU A 117 13.32 21.62 1.56
N ALA A 118 14.46 21.69 2.25
CA ALA A 118 15.11 22.96 2.57
C ALA A 118 15.51 23.75 1.31
N ALA A 119 15.99 23.05 0.27
CA ALA A 119 16.36 23.68 -0.99
C ALA A 119 15.14 24.19 -1.77
N LEU A 120 14.05 23.42 -1.82
CA LEU A 120 12.80 23.84 -2.44
C LEU A 120 12.17 25.02 -1.69
N THR A 121 12.19 25.00 -0.35
CA THR A 121 11.70 26.09 0.47
C THR A 121 12.48 27.37 0.22
N ALA A 122 13.81 27.31 0.06
CA ALA A 122 14.63 28.47 -0.29
C ALA A 122 14.25 29.06 -1.67
N ILE A 123 13.90 28.20 -2.63
CA ILE A 123 13.44 28.65 -3.96
C ILE A 123 12.07 29.31 -3.86
N VAL A 124 11.13 28.72 -3.12
CA VAL A 124 9.75 29.24 -2.97
C VAL A 124 9.72 30.52 -2.12
N ALA A 125 10.57 30.62 -1.09
CA ALA A 125 10.68 31.79 -0.21
C ALA A 125 11.27 33.03 -0.91
N HIS A 126 11.61 32.95 -2.20
CA HIS A 126 11.93 34.10 -3.03
C HIS A 126 10.76 34.46 -3.95
N PRO A 127 9.77 35.23 -3.45
CA PRO A 127 8.60 35.67 -4.23
C PRO A 127 8.91 36.70 -5.33
N GLY A 128 10.16 36.76 -5.83
CA GLY A 128 10.70 38.00 -6.39
C GLY A 128 10.62 38.20 -7.91
N ARG A 129 10.71 37.19 -8.78
CA ARG A 129 10.92 37.45 -10.23
C ARG A 129 10.37 36.38 -11.19
N GLY A 130 9.28 35.69 -10.81
CA GLY A 130 8.65 34.64 -11.65
C GLY A 130 8.03 35.14 -12.96
N GLU A 131 7.86 36.46 -13.14
CA GLU A 131 7.23 37.01 -14.34
C GLU A 131 8.12 36.97 -15.60
N GLY A 132 9.45 36.83 -15.44
CA GLY A 132 10.41 36.80 -16.56
C GLY A 132 10.70 35.41 -17.15
N CYS A 133 10.39 34.33 -16.43
CA CYS A 133 10.78 32.96 -16.84
C CYS A 133 9.76 32.24 -17.72
N ARG A 134 8.64 32.87 -18.09
CA ARG A 134 7.53 32.26 -18.86
C ARG A 134 7.85 32.00 -20.35
N LYS A 135 9.13 32.03 -20.76
CA LYS A 135 9.60 31.69 -22.12
C LYS A 135 10.46 30.42 -22.19
N VAL A 136 10.35 29.52 -21.21
CA VAL A 136 10.79 28.14 -21.44
C VAL A 136 9.71 27.49 -22.29
N GLY A 137 9.95 27.39 -23.60
CA GLY A 137 9.01 26.77 -24.54
C GLY A 137 8.71 25.32 -24.16
N PRO A 138 7.57 24.77 -24.59
CA PRO A 138 7.08 23.43 -24.23
C PRO A 138 7.98 22.25 -24.67
N ASP A 139 9.15 22.52 -25.26
CA ASP A 139 10.03 21.50 -25.84
C ASP A 139 10.69 20.58 -24.80
N HIS A 140 10.81 21.02 -23.54
CA HIS A 140 11.33 20.16 -22.46
C HIS A 140 10.33 19.08 -22.02
N ALA A 141 9.02 19.27 -22.20
CA ALA A 141 8.02 18.25 -21.91
C ALA A 141 8.13 17.04 -22.86
N ARG A 142 8.63 17.22 -24.08
CA ARG A 142 8.85 16.10 -25.04
C ARG A 142 10.07 15.25 -24.71
N GLN A 143 10.98 15.72 -23.84
CA GLN A 143 12.21 15.00 -23.54
C GLN A 143 12.04 13.99 -22.38
N ALA A 144 11.12 14.25 -21.45
CA ALA A 144 10.74 13.32 -20.40
C ALA A 144 10.05 12.05 -20.97
N ASP A 145 9.14 12.22 -21.94
CA ASP A 145 8.46 11.09 -22.60
C ASP A 145 9.39 10.21 -23.46
N ARG A 146 10.54 10.74 -23.91
CA ARG A 146 11.53 9.94 -24.64
C ARG A 146 12.44 9.11 -23.74
N GLN A 147 12.64 9.52 -22.48
CA GLN A 147 13.51 8.78 -21.55
C GLN A 147 12.79 7.64 -20.82
N SER A 148 11.47 7.68 -20.70
CA SER A 148 10.67 6.57 -20.17
C SER A 148 10.57 5.39 -21.15
N VAL A 149 10.67 5.66 -22.47
CA VAL A 149 10.57 4.62 -23.51
C VAL A 149 11.85 3.77 -23.66
N THR A 150 13.03 4.27 -23.29
CA THR A 150 14.29 3.55 -23.50
C THR A 150 14.85 2.85 -22.26
N ARG A 151 14.32 3.11 -21.05
CA ARG A 151 14.80 2.46 -19.81
C ARG A 151 14.19 1.08 -19.52
N ASN A 152 13.10 0.72 -20.23
CA ASN A 152 12.55 -0.65 -20.24
C ASN A 152 13.12 -1.51 -21.39
N GLY A 153 14.32 -1.19 -21.87
CA GLY A 153 15.12 -2.08 -22.71
C GLY A 153 15.70 -3.28 -21.94
N SER A 154 14.96 -3.86 -21.00
CA SER A 154 15.18 -5.26 -20.64
C SER A 154 14.94 -6.06 -21.90
N ALA A 155 16.02 -6.64 -22.42
CA ALA A 155 15.95 -7.65 -23.46
C ALA A 155 14.79 -8.60 -23.17
N PRO A 156 13.97 -8.98 -24.16
CA PRO A 156 12.99 -10.03 -23.97
C PRO A 156 13.76 -11.26 -23.51
N ILE A 157 13.65 -11.59 -22.23
CA ILE A 157 14.03 -12.90 -21.73
C ILE A 157 13.10 -13.84 -22.47
N LEU A 158 13.64 -14.51 -23.49
CA LEU A 158 13.05 -15.70 -24.09
C LEU A 158 12.98 -16.75 -22.99
N ILE A 159 11.98 -16.63 -22.12
CA ILE A 159 11.54 -17.73 -21.27
C ILE A 159 10.90 -18.70 -22.26
N ALA A 160 11.70 -19.65 -22.72
CA ALA A 160 11.22 -20.81 -23.43
C ALA A 160 10.15 -21.46 -22.55
N GLU A 161 8.89 -21.23 -22.92
CA GLU A 161 7.72 -21.94 -22.44
C GLU A 161 7.92 -23.42 -22.76
N ARG A 162 8.57 -24.13 -21.84
CA ARG A 162 8.53 -25.58 -21.79
C ARG A 162 7.17 -25.93 -21.19
N VAL A 163 6.13 -25.79 -22.01
CA VAL A 163 4.80 -26.32 -21.75
C VAL A 163 4.95 -27.83 -21.58
N GLY A 164 5.05 -28.26 -20.32
CA GLY A 164 4.89 -29.65 -19.95
C GLY A 164 3.49 -30.07 -20.36
N ARG A 165 3.41 -30.88 -21.41
CA ARG A 165 2.17 -31.57 -21.82
C ARG A 165 1.58 -32.28 -20.59
N PRO A 166 0.36 -31.95 -20.15
CA PRO A 166 -0.36 -32.84 -19.26
C PRO A 166 -0.70 -34.12 -20.03
N SER A 167 -0.20 -35.24 -19.54
CA SER A 167 -0.56 -36.56 -20.03
C SER A 167 -2.06 -36.78 -19.86
N GLU A 168 -2.78 -36.89 -20.98
CA GLU A 168 -4.15 -37.38 -21.03
C GLU A 168 -4.21 -38.80 -20.49
N GLY A 169 -4.78 -38.95 -19.30
CA GLY A 169 -5.23 -40.23 -18.75
C GLY A 169 -6.75 -40.35 -18.90
N PRO A 170 -7.28 -41.50 -19.33
CA PRO A 170 -8.71 -41.67 -19.56
C PRO A 170 -9.42 -41.97 -18.24
N ARG A 171 -10.36 -41.12 -17.84
CA ARG A 171 -11.38 -41.50 -16.84
C ARG A 171 -12.77 -41.20 -17.37
N ARG A 172 -13.32 -42.26 -17.96
CA ARG A 172 -14.75 -42.55 -17.99
C ARG A 172 -15.35 -42.32 -16.59
N SER A 173 -16.59 -41.84 -16.57
CA SER A 173 -17.73 -42.38 -15.80
C SER A 173 -18.60 -41.27 -15.22
N ALA A 174 -19.72 -41.07 -15.92
CA ALA A 174 -21.03 -40.68 -15.42
C ALA A 174 -21.20 -40.65 -13.89
N PHE A 175 -21.69 -39.53 -13.36
CA PHE A 175 -22.64 -39.47 -12.25
C PHE A 175 -23.38 -38.12 -12.40
N SER A 176 -24.56 -38.15 -13.02
CA SER A 176 -25.85 -38.08 -12.33
C SER A 176 -26.14 -36.72 -11.68
N LEU A 177 -26.83 -35.90 -12.47
CA LEU A 177 -27.97 -35.05 -12.08
C LEU A 177 -28.39 -35.18 -10.61
N LEU A 178 -28.13 -34.15 -9.81
CA LEU A 178 -29.03 -33.76 -8.72
C LEU A 178 -29.35 -32.28 -8.85
N ARG A 179 -30.55 -32.04 -9.37
CA ARG A 179 -31.34 -30.83 -9.15
C ARG A 179 -31.36 -30.52 -7.66
N GLN A 180 -30.93 -29.32 -7.26
CA GLN A 180 -31.40 -28.74 -6.00
C GLN A 180 -32.49 -27.71 -6.31
N PRO A 181 -33.66 -27.79 -5.63
CA PRO A 181 -34.74 -26.85 -5.81
C PRO A 181 -34.40 -25.50 -5.17
N TRP A 182 -34.86 -24.46 -5.84
CA TRP A 182 -34.80 -23.07 -5.42
C TRP A 182 -35.45 -22.88 -4.05
N ALA A 183 -34.73 -22.27 -3.11
CA ALA A 183 -35.33 -21.76 -1.88
C ALA A 183 -35.98 -20.38 -2.15
N PRO A 184 -37.19 -20.11 -1.64
CA PRO A 184 -37.85 -18.83 -1.82
C PRO A 184 -37.17 -17.71 -1.02
N PHE A 185 -37.00 -16.59 -1.71
CA PHE A 185 -36.67 -15.27 -1.20
C PHE A 185 -37.53 -14.92 0.03
N VAL A 186 -36.89 -14.64 1.17
CA VAL A 186 -37.53 -14.00 2.33
C VAL A 186 -37.20 -12.51 2.29
N PRO A 187 -38.18 -11.59 2.24
CA PRO A 187 -37.93 -10.16 2.28
C PRO A 187 -37.49 -9.72 3.68
N ILE A 188 -36.31 -9.09 3.75
CA ILE A 188 -35.80 -8.43 4.95
C ILE A 188 -36.69 -7.22 5.24
N ARG A 189 -37.47 -7.30 6.32
CA ARG A 189 -38.16 -6.14 6.90
C ARG A 189 -37.10 -5.11 7.35
N CYS A 190 -37.06 -3.98 6.65
CA CYS A 190 -36.43 -2.76 7.17
C CYS A 190 -37.21 -2.28 8.39
N CYS A 191 -36.69 -2.50 9.59
CA CYS A 191 -37.12 -1.76 10.77
C CYS A 191 -36.55 -0.35 10.70
N SER A 192 -37.39 0.57 10.24
CA SER A 192 -37.33 1.98 10.54
C SER A 192 -37.42 2.25 12.05
N SER A 193 -36.88 3.40 12.45
CA SER A 193 -37.12 4.16 13.68
C SER A 193 -36.13 3.98 14.83
N GLY A 194 -35.45 5.09 15.16
CA GLY A 194 -34.53 5.20 16.28
C GLY A 194 -33.90 6.59 16.38
N ARG A 195 -34.72 7.63 16.30
CA ARG A 195 -34.36 9.04 16.52
C ARG A 195 -34.16 9.28 18.02
N VAL A 196 -32.94 9.59 18.46
CA VAL A 196 -32.60 10.19 19.77
C VAL A 196 -31.24 10.86 19.56
N GLY A 197 -30.96 12.10 19.89
CA GLY A 197 -31.61 13.12 20.72
C GLY A 197 -30.44 14.02 21.13
N GLY A 198 -30.44 15.27 20.68
CA GLY A 198 -29.34 16.20 20.89
C GLY A 198 -29.06 16.47 22.37
N TRP A 199 -27.79 16.62 22.71
CA TRP A 199 -27.35 17.22 23.96
C TRP A 199 -26.58 18.49 23.63
N GLN A 200 -27.27 19.61 23.77
CA GLN A 200 -26.64 20.90 24.04
C GLN A 200 -26.19 20.89 25.50
N SER A 201 -24.91 21.20 25.74
CA SER A 201 -24.46 21.68 27.03
C SER A 201 -23.69 22.98 26.80
N SER A 202 -24.40 24.08 27.01
CA SER A 202 -23.84 25.43 27.18
C SER A 202 -23.95 25.77 28.66
N LEU A 203 -22.84 25.87 29.37
CA LEU A 203 -22.69 26.53 30.67
C LEU A 203 -21.23 27.05 30.68
N THR A 204 -21.01 28.35 30.46
CA THR A 204 -20.83 29.42 31.47
C THR A 204 -19.75 29.11 32.48
#